data_AF-A0A0G4MLJ4-F1
#
_entry.id   AF-A0A0G4MLJ4-F1
#
_cell.length_a   1.000
_cell.length_b   1.000
_cell.length_c   1.000
_cell.angle_alpha   90.00
_cell.angle_beta   90.00
_cell.angle_gamma   90.00
#
_symmetry.space_group_name_H-M   'P 1'
#
loop_
_entity.id
_entity.type
_entity.pdbx_description
1 polymer ?
#
loop_
_entity_poly.entity_id
_entity_poly.type
_entity_poly.pdbx_seq_one_letter_code
_entity_poly.pdbx_strand_id
1 'polypeptide(L)'
;MASPKKQLILNAFVESCSGHQSPGLWRHPDDHSSEFNNIKHWVKLAQLLEKGGFHGMFIADVLGAYDVYKGPKNPDPAIVSGAQWPVNEPLMTVSAMAAATESLGFGVTVATTYEQPYHLA
;
A
#
# COMPACT_ATOMS: atom_id res chain seq x y z
N MET A 1 7.98 -23.23 34.69
CA MET A 1 7.42 -21.97 34.16
C MET A 1 6.72 -22.31 32.84
N ALA A 2 5.49 -21.86 32.63
CA ALA A 2 4.81 -22.07 31.35
C ALA A 2 5.55 -21.30 30.24
N SER A 3 5.69 -21.90 29.06
CA SER A 3 6.31 -21.22 27.92
C SER A 3 5.50 -19.96 27.54
N PRO A 4 6.16 -18.84 27.19
CA PRO A 4 5.45 -17.63 26.82
C PRO A 4 4.50 -17.88 25.64
N LYS A 5 3.30 -17.30 25.69
CA LYS A 5 2.32 -17.40 24.61
C LYS A 5 2.85 -16.66 23.38
N LYS A 6 2.90 -17.36 22.25
CA LYS A 6 3.25 -16.76 20.94
C LYS A 6 2.26 -15.65 20.62
N GLN A 7 2.79 -14.52 20.17
CA GLN A 7 1.99 -13.38 19.70
C GLN A 7 1.84 -13.48 18.18
N LEU A 8 0.71 -12.98 17.66
CA LEU A 8 0.52 -12.81 16.22
C LEU A 8 1.30 -11.58 15.76
N ILE A 9 1.93 -11.70 14.59
CA ILE A 9 2.49 -10.56 13.87
C ILE A 9 1.36 -9.99 13.01
N LEU A 10 1.09 -8.69 13.18
CA LEU A 10 0.03 -7.99 12.50
C LEU A 10 0.62 -6.95 11.57
N ASN A 11 0.36 -7.09 10.27
CA ASN A 11 0.73 -6.11 9.27
C ASN A 11 -0.53 -5.57 8.57
N ALA A 12 -0.56 -4.26 8.34
CA ALA A 12 -1.57 -3.65 7.49
C ALA A 12 -1.17 -3.86 6.02
N PHE A 13 -2.12 -4.28 5.19
CA PHE A 13 -1.86 -4.52 3.77
C PHE A 13 -2.49 -3.40 2.93
N VAL A 14 -1.64 -2.64 2.25
CA VAL A 14 -2.00 -1.39 1.57
C VAL A 14 -1.30 -1.29 0.22
N GLU A 15 -1.75 -0.35 -0.60
CA GLU A 15 -1.16 -0.02 -1.89
C GLU A 15 -1.48 1.44 -2.19
N SER A 16 -0.59 2.13 -2.92
CA SER A 16 -0.76 3.56 -3.21
C SER A 16 -1.71 3.83 -4.37
N CYS A 17 -2.94 3.32 -4.25
CA CYS A 17 -4.03 3.43 -5.22
C CYS A 17 -5.40 3.50 -4.50
N SER A 18 -6.48 3.76 -5.25
CA SER A 18 -7.85 3.76 -4.69
C SER A 18 -8.45 2.37 -4.53
N GLY A 19 -8.15 1.41 -5.42
CA GLY A 19 -8.78 0.09 -5.42
C GLY A 19 -7.77 -1.05 -5.36
N HIS A 20 -7.33 -1.41 -4.15
CA HIS A 20 -6.36 -2.50 -3.92
C HIS A 20 -7.00 -3.90 -3.97
N GLN A 21 -7.65 -4.35 -2.89
CA GLN A 21 -8.21 -5.71 -2.76
C GLN A 21 -9.75 -5.77 -2.70
N SER A 22 -10.41 -4.63 -2.61
CA SER A 22 -11.88 -4.56 -2.46
C SER A 22 -12.47 -3.65 -3.55
N PRO A 23 -12.73 -4.19 -4.76
CA PRO A 23 -13.19 -3.42 -5.89
C PRO A 23 -14.47 -2.63 -5.59
N GLY A 24 -14.44 -1.33 -5.88
CA GLY A 24 -15.58 -0.43 -5.73
C GLY A 24 -15.83 0.13 -4.32
N LEU A 25 -15.15 -0.35 -3.28
CA LEU A 25 -15.32 0.20 -1.91
C LEU A 25 -14.79 1.62 -1.75
N TRP A 26 -13.91 2.10 -2.63
CA TRP A 26 -13.48 3.50 -2.69
C TRP A 26 -14.62 4.51 -2.87
N ARG A 27 -15.81 4.04 -3.27
CA ARG A 27 -17.02 4.87 -3.40
C ARG A 27 -17.82 4.97 -2.10
N HIS A 28 -17.50 4.17 -1.08
CA HIS A 28 -18.18 4.20 0.19
C HIS A 28 -17.92 5.54 0.89
N PRO A 29 -18.93 6.20 1.51
CA PRO A 29 -18.74 7.53 2.11
C PRO A 29 -17.66 7.62 3.19
N ASP A 30 -17.42 6.50 3.90
CA ASP A 30 -16.41 6.40 4.95
C ASP A 30 -15.03 5.91 4.45
N ASP A 31 -14.90 5.64 3.15
CA ASP A 31 -13.65 5.19 2.56
C ASP A 31 -12.79 6.39 2.14
N HIS A 32 -11.52 6.37 2.54
CA HIS A 32 -10.54 7.42 2.27
C HIS A 32 -9.40 6.96 1.36
N SER A 33 -9.51 5.79 0.72
CA SER A 33 -8.47 5.24 -0.17
C SER A 33 -8.21 6.13 -1.40
N SER A 34 -9.20 6.91 -1.83
CA SER A 34 -9.05 7.89 -2.91
C SER A 34 -8.10 9.05 -2.56
N GLU A 35 -7.76 9.24 -1.28
CA GLU A 35 -6.81 10.24 -0.80
C GLU A 35 -5.34 9.76 -0.87
N PHE A 36 -5.05 8.63 -1.54
CA PHE A 36 -3.71 8.05 -1.65
C PHE A 36 -2.64 9.01 -2.21
N ASN A 37 -3.03 10.07 -2.92
CA ASN A 37 -2.13 11.12 -3.41
C ASN A 37 -1.78 12.20 -2.36
N ASN A 38 -2.35 12.13 -1.15
CA ASN A 38 -2.12 13.06 -0.06
C ASN A 38 -1.16 12.46 0.97
N ILE A 39 0.02 13.05 1.15
CA ILE A 39 0.99 12.56 2.14
C ILE A 39 0.44 12.49 3.57
N LYS A 40 -0.51 13.38 3.92
CA LYS A 40 -1.14 13.38 5.26
C LYS A 40 -2.01 12.14 5.49
N HIS A 41 -2.55 11.53 4.44
CA HIS A 41 -3.30 10.27 4.53
C HIS A 41 -2.39 9.17 5.08
N TRP A 42 -1.22 8.99 4.45
CA TRP A 42 -0.21 7.99 4.82
C TRP A 42 0.35 8.20 6.23
N VAL A 43 0.70 9.44 6.58
CA VAL A 43 1.22 9.77 7.93
C VAL A 43 0.18 9.44 9.01
N LYS A 44 -1.09 9.82 8.81
CA LYS A 44 -2.18 9.50 9.75
C LYS A 44 -2.40 8.00 9.88
N LEU A 45 -2.32 7.26 8.77
CA LEU A 45 -2.47 5.81 8.77
C LEU A 45 -1.32 5.14 9.53
N ALA A 46 -0.07 5.53 9.30
CA ALA A 46 1.08 5.02 10.03
C ALA A 46 0.96 5.25 11.55
N GLN A 47 0.60 6.47 11.97
CA GLN A 47 0.35 6.79 13.38
C GLN A 47 -0.79 5.96 13.99
N LEU A 48 -1.87 5.73 13.22
CA LEU A 48 -2.98 4.88 13.65
C LEU A 48 -2.55 3.43 13.86
N LEU A 49 -1.76 2.88 12.93
CA LEU A 49 -1.27 1.51 13.00
C LEU A 49 -0.31 1.31 14.18
N GLU A 50 0.62 2.25 14.39
CA GLU A 50 1.53 2.21 15.54
C GLU A 50 0.75 2.26 16.86
N LYS A 51 -0.20 3.20 17.00
CA LYS A 51 -1.08 3.26 18.17
C LYS A 51 -1.88 1.96 18.36
N GLY A 52 -2.21 1.28 17.27
CA GLY A 52 -2.91 -0.01 17.25
C GLY A 52 -2.03 -1.22 17.57
N GLY A 53 -0.72 -1.05 17.76
CA GLY A 53 0.21 -2.15 18.03
C GLY A 53 0.51 -3.03 16.81
N PHE A 54 0.34 -2.50 15.59
CA PHE A 54 0.77 -3.19 14.38
C PHE A 54 2.29 -3.27 14.32
N HIS A 55 2.80 -4.37 13.79
CA HIS A 55 4.23 -4.60 13.62
C HIS A 55 4.75 -3.92 12.35
N GLY A 56 3.90 -3.81 11.34
CA GLY A 56 4.28 -3.11 10.13
C GLY A 56 3.15 -2.80 9.18
N MET A 57 3.55 -2.09 8.13
CA MET A 57 2.74 -1.71 6.99
C MET A 57 3.40 -2.32 5.76
N PHE A 58 2.69 -3.23 5.10
CA PHE A 58 3.13 -3.85 3.87
C PHE A 58 2.48 -3.14 2.69
N ILE A 59 3.31 -2.48 1.89
CA ILE A 59 2.93 -1.63 0.77
C ILE A 59 3.18 -2.42 -0.53
N ALA A 60 2.10 -2.86 -1.15
CA ALA A 60 2.12 -3.48 -2.46
C ALA A 60 2.39 -2.44 -3.56
N ASP A 61 2.81 -2.92 -4.72
CA ASP A 61 3.04 -2.11 -5.91
C ASP A 61 2.90 -2.93 -7.19
N VAL A 62 2.54 -2.23 -8.27
CA VAL A 62 2.53 -2.75 -9.64
C VAL A 62 3.01 -1.65 -10.61
N LEU A 63 3.78 -2.05 -11.62
CA LEU A 63 4.33 -1.11 -12.61
C LEU A 63 3.50 -0.98 -13.89
N GLY A 64 2.38 -1.70 -13.98
CA GLY A 64 1.50 -1.69 -15.14
C GLY A 64 0.04 -1.84 -14.75
N ALA A 65 -0.84 -1.23 -15.54
CA ALA A 65 -2.29 -1.38 -15.38
C ALA A 65 -2.75 -2.82 -15.69
N TYR A 66 -3.82 -3.26 -15.05
CA TYR A 66 -4.50 -4.50 -15.44
C TYR A 66 -5.24 -4.32 -16.77
N ASP A 67 -4.70 -4.88 -17.85
CA ASP A 67 -5.12 -4.60 -19.23
C ASP A 67 -5.57 -5.83 -20.03
N VAL A 68 -5.85 -6.95 -19.34
CA VAL A 68 -6.21 -8.24 -19.96
C VAL A 68 -7.72 -8.39 -20.15
N TYR A 69 -8.51 -7.93 -19.17
CA TYR A 69 -9.95 -8.10 -19.19
C TYR A 69 -10.61 -7.20 -20.24
N LYS A 70 -11.55 -7.74 -21.02
CA LYS A 70 -12.18 -7.08 -22.18
C LYS A 70 -11.22 -6.71 -23.31
N GLY A 71 -10.21 -7.55 -23.54
CA GLY A 71 -9.31 -7.49 -24.69
C GLY A 71 -7.89 -7.16 -24.28
N PRO A 72 -6.87 -7.61 -25.04
CA PRO A 72 -5.47 -7.34 -24.71
C PRO A 72 -5.18 -5.84 -24.82
N LYS A 73 -4.37 -5.32 -23.89
CA LYS A 73 -3.97 -3.90 -23.84
C LYS A 73 -5.15 -2.94 -23.64
N ASN A 74 -6.18 -3.39 -22.91
CA ASN A 74 -7.34 -2.58 -22.56
C ASN A 74 -7.34 -2.20 -21.06
N PRO A 75 -6.79 -1.04 -20.68
CA PRO A 75 -6.77 -0.60 -19.28
C PRO A 75 -8.10 0.02 -18.83
N ASP A 76 -9.07 0.26 -19.74
CA ASP A 76 -10.31 0.99 -19.42
C ASP A 76 -11.07 0.39 -18.24
N PRO A 77 -11.24 -0.95 -18.12
CA PRO A 77 -11.92 -1.52 -16.96
C PRO A 77 -11.20 -1.22 -15.64
N ALA A 78 -9.86 -1.25 -15.63
CA ALA A 78 -9.06 -0.95 -14.44
C ALA A 78 -9.17 0.55 -14.07
N ILE A 79 -9.07 1.43 -15.07
CA ILE A 79 -9.21 2.89 -14.89
C ILE A 79 -10.58 3.24 -14.30
N VAL A 80 -11.67 2.71 -14.87
CA VAL A 80 -13.03 3.01 -14.41
C VAL A 80 -13.32 2.44 -13.02
N SER A 81 -12.78 1.26 -12.72
CA SER A 81 -13.00 0.60 -11.42
C SER A 81 -12.05 1.05 -10.31
N GLY A 82 -10.96 1.74 -10.66
CA GLY A 82 -9.87 2.10 -9.76
C GLY A 82 -8.97 0.94 -9.37
N ALA A 83 -9.01 -0.19 -10.11
CA ALA A 83 -8.29 -1.42 -9.78
C ALA A 83 -6.78 -1.25 -9.96
N GLN A 84 -6.07 -0.98 -8.86
CA GLN A 84 -4.64 -0.67 -8.80
C GLN A 84 -4.18 0.38 -9.82
N TRP A 85 -5.10 1.27 -10.22
CA TRP A 85 -4.82 2.33 -11.18
C TRP A 85 -5.66 3.57 -10.88
N PRO A 86 -5.05 4.78 -10.82
CA PRO A 86 -3.61 5.01 -10.88
C PRO A 86 -2.91 4.47 -9.62
N VAL A 87 -1.61 4.21 -9.74
CA VAL A 87 -0.73 3.78 -8.65
C VAL A 87 0.47 4.73 -8.56
N ASN A 88 0.84 5.13 -7.35
CA ASN A 88 2.00 5.98 -7.09
C ASN A 88 3.17 5.17 -6.53
N GLU A 89 4.39 5.61 -6.83
CA GLU A 89 5.63 5.02 -6.28
C GLU A 89 5.58 4.95 -4.74
N PRO A 90 5.59 3.74 -4.13
CA PRO A 90 5.37 3.57 -2.70
C PRO A 90 6.50 4.12 -1.83
N LEU A 91 7.77 4.10 -2.30
CA LEU A 91 8.92 4.54 -1.50
C LEU A 91 8.84 6.02 -1.12
N MET A 92 8.18 6.86 -1.92
CA MET A 92 8.11 8.31 -1.71
C MET A 92 7.40 8.72 -0.41
N THR A 93 6.58 7.84 0.17
CA THR A 93 5.81 8.15 1.40
C THR A 93 6.50 7.66 2.68
N VAL A 94 7.48 6.75 2.55
CA VAL A 94 8.07 6.02 3.70
C VAL A 94 8.79 6.95 4.66
N SER A 95 9.59 7.90 4.17
CA SER A 95 10.35 8.82 5.04
C SER A 95 9.44 9.70 5.89
N ALA A 96 8.31 10.14 5.35
CA ALA A 96 7.32 10.93 6.09
C ALA A 96 6.59 10.10 7.15
N MET A 97 6.22 8.85 6.84
CA MET A 97 5.60 7.94 7.80
C MET A 97 6.58 7.56 8.92
N ALA A 98 7.81 7.20 8.56
CA ALA A 98 8.87 6.83 9.49
C ALA A 98 9.25 8.00 10.42
N ALA A 99 9.22 9.24 9.94
CA ALA A 99 9.45 10.41 10.80
C ALA A 99 8.33 10.64 11.83
N ALA A 100 7.16 10.04 11.64
CA ALA A 100 5.98 10.20 12.49
C ALA A 100 5.68 8.99 13.38
N THR A 101 6.52 7.94 13.31
CA THR A 101 6.39 6.69 14.08
C THR A 101 7.73 6.26 14.65
N GLU A 102 7.75 5.48 15.74
CA GLU A 102 9.00 5.06 16.41
C GLU A 102 9.38 3.59 16.15
N SER A 103 8.40 2.72 15.92
CA SER A 103 8.54 1.27 15.96
C SER A 103 7.87 0.52 14.80
N LEU A 104 6.97 1.19 14.06
CA LEU A 104 6.27 0.60 12.92
C LEU A 104 7.26 0.27 11.79
N GLY A 105 7.27 -0.98 11.33
CA GLY A 105 8.05 -1.40 10.16
C GLY A 105 7.36 -1.09 8.83
N PHE A 106 8.13 -0.83 7.77
CA PHE A 106 7.63 -0.62 6.42
C PHE A 106 8.20 -1.67 5.46
N GLY A 107 7.35 -2.56 4.96
CA GLY A 107 7.69 -3.51 3.91
C GLY A 107 7.22 -2.95 2.58
N VAL A 108 8.14 -2.67 1.66
CA VAL A 108 7.83 -2.04 0.37
C VAL A 108 8.13 -3.00 -0.77
N THR A 109 7.17 -3.15 -1.67
CA THR A 109 7.34 -3.96 -2.88
C THR A 109 8.17 -3.21 -3.90
N VAL A 110 9.22 -3.85 -4.44
CA VAL A 110 10.01 -3.32 -5.55
C VAL A 110 10.32 -4.46 -6.53
N ALA A 111 10.01 -4.25 -7.81
CA ALA A 111 10.25 -5.26 -8.84
C ALA A 111 11.73 -5.30 -9.27
N THR A 112 12.29 -6.51 -9.39
CA THR A 112 13.67 -6.72 -9.87
C THR A 112 13.80 -6.77 -11.39
N THR A 113 12.68 -6.62 -12.11
CA THR A 113 12.63 -6.77 -13.57
C THR A 113 13.05 -5.51 -14.32
N TYR A 114 12.88 -4.32 -13.72
CA TYR A 114 13.03 -3.04 -14.41
C TYR A 114 14.10 -2.13 -13.82
N GLU A 115 14.30 -2.16 -12.50
CA GLU A 115 15.32 -1.34 -11.83
C GLU A 115 16.65 -2.09 -11.74
N GLN A 116 17.75 -1.35 -11.94
CA GLN A 116 19.08 -1.92 -11.78
C GLN A 116 19.35 -2.20 -10.29
N PRO A 117 19.96 -3.35 -9.93
CA PRO A 117 20.22 -3.68 -8.53
C PRO A 117 21.04 -2.63 -7.77
N TYR A 118 21.89 -1.87 -8.48
CA TYR A 118 22.70 -0.82 -7.88
C TYR A 118 21.89 0.41 -7.42
N HIS A 119 20.80 0.77 -8.13
CA HIS A 119 19.94 1.87 -7.67
C HIS A 119 19.03 1.45 -6.53
N LEU A 120 18.74 0.16 -6.42
CA LEU A 120 17.89 -0.40 -5.37
C LEU A 120 18.61 -0.53 -4.01
N ALA A 121 19.93 -0.70 -4.01
CA ALA A 121 20.75 -0.95 -2.82
C ALA A 121 21.24 0.34 -2.15
#